data_AF-A0A971TT62-F1
#
_entry.id   AF-A0A971TT62-F1
#
_cell.length_a   1.000
_cell.length_b   1.000
_cell.length_c   1.000
_cell.angle_alpha   90.00
_cell.angle_beta   90.00
_cell.angle_gamma   90.00
#
_symmetry.space_group_name_H-M   'P 1'
#
loop_
_entity.id
_entity.type
_entity.pdbx_description
1 polymer ?
#
loop_
_entity_poly.entity_id
_entity_poly.type
_entity_poly.pdbx_seq_one_letter_code
_entity_poly.pdbx_strand_id
1 'polypeptide(L)'
;MNFKKTDDELARIVGGFWQQIWAPESPSIDIRTKYLLSLANAVGARRFRQATRELVKAYAAGTTIRELDELFMLFVWNQGAGEFASEVGPSPLFAAYQLAKEMEKGGSAKEMIVEELKKRFGETNPQVGTAFRPSERSDK
;
A
#
# COMPACT_ATOMS: atom_id res chain seq x y z
N MET A 1 -12.90 -4.48 7.49
CA MET A 1 -14.03 -5.40 7.27
C MET A 1 -13.56 -6.80 7.62
N ASN A 2 -14.31 -7.55 8.42
CA ASN A 2 -13.99 -8.95 8.71
C ASN A 2 -15.05 -9.82 8.02
N PHE A 3 -14.70 -10.40 6.86
CA PHE A 3 -15.64 -11.18 6.05
C PHE A 3 -16.18 -12.38 6.82
N LYS A 4 -15.37 -13.02 7.68
CA LYS A 4 -15.81 -14.14 8.51
C LYS A 4 -16.88 -13.75 9.52
N LYS A 5 -16.83 -12.51 10.04
CA LYS A 5 -17.90 -11.97 10.89
C LYS A 5 -19.16 -11.61 10.10
N THR A 6 -19.09 -11.52 8.76
CA THR A 6 -20.21 -11.24 7.89
C THR A 6 -20.87 -12.52 7.40
N ASP A 7 -20.08 -13.43 6.82
CA ASP A 7 -20.53 -14.72 6.29
C ASP A 7 -19.31 -15.64 6.03
N ASP A 8 -19.40 -16.90 6.45
CA ASP A 8 -18.29 -17.86 6.35
C ASP A 8 -17.99 -18.27 4.90
N GLU A 9 -19.02 -18.40 4.06
CA GLU A 9 -18.86 -18.78 2.66
C GLU A 9 -18.24 -17.64 1.85
N LEU A 10 -18.67 -16.41 2.08
CA LEU A 10 -18.04 -15.21 1.53
C LEU A 10 -16.57 -15.13 1.91
N ALA A 11 -16.23 -15.38 3.19
CA ALA A 11 -14.85 -15.38 3.64
C ALA A 11 -14.02 -16.45 2.93
N ARG A 12 -14.58 -17.64 2.73
CA ARG A 12 -13.93 -18.74 1.99
C ARG A 12 -13.68 -18.37 0.53
N ILE A 13 -14.69 -17.83 -0.16
CA ILE A 13 -14.61 -17.42 -1.56
C ILE A 13 -13.56 -16.31 -1.73
N VAL A 14 -13.61 -15.26 -0.91
CA VAL A 14 -12.67 -14.14 -0.98
C VAL A 14 -11.24 -14.60 -0.65
N GLY A 15 -11.08 -15.48 0.33
CA GLY A 15 -9.78 -16.06 0.68
C GLY A 15 -9.18 -16.86 -0.49
N GLY A 16 -9.98 -17.72 -1.13
CA GLY A 16 -9.57 -18.47 -2.31
C GLY A 16 -9.19 -17.55 -3.48
N PHE A 17 -9.99 -16.51 -3.73
CA PHE A 17 -9.68 -15.50 -4.75
C PHE A 17 -8.33 -14.80 -4.48
N TRP A 18 -8.06 -14.39 -3.24
CA TRP A 18 -6.77 -13.77 -2.90
C TRP A 18 -5.59 -14.71 -3.09
N GLN A 19 -5.73 -16.00 -2.74
CA GLN A 19 -4.69 -17.00 -2.95
C GLN A 19 -4.36 -17.14 -4.44
N GLN A 20 -5.39 -17.20 -5.31
CA GLN A 20 -5.19 -17.29 -6.75
C GLN A 20 -4.44 -16.07 -7.33
N ILE A 21 -4.70 -14.87 -6.80
CA ILE A 21 -4.07 -13.64 -7.30
C ILE A 21 -2.63 -13.50 -6.81
N TRP A 22 -2.38 -13.72 -5.51
CA TRP A 22 -1.11 -13.38 -4.86
C TRP A 22 -0.14 -14.54 -4.71
N ALA A 23 -0.63 -15.78 -4.66
CA ALA A 23 0.18 -16.97 -4.47
C ALA A 23 -0.26 -18.13 -5.40
N PRO A 24 -0.35 -17.90 -6.73
CA PRO A 24 -0.55 -19.02 -7.66
C PRO A 24 0.71 -19.89 -7.69
N GLU A 25 0.55 -21.18 -7.99
CA GLU A 25 1.66 -22.14 -8.04
C GLU A 25 2.71 -21.78 -9.11
N SER A 26 2.28 -21.21 -10.24
CA SER A 26 3.15 -20.84 -11.35
C SER A 26 2.79 -19.44 -11.89
N PRO A 27 3.21 -18.35 -11.22
CA PRO A 27 2.85 -16.99 -11.63
C PRO A 27 3.53 -16.57 -12.92
N SER A 28 2.76 -16.04 -13.88
CA SER A 28 3.32 -15.42 -15.10
C SER A 28 3.86 -14.01 -14.89
N ILE A 29 3.43 -13.34 -13.82
CA ILE A 29 3.89 -11.99 -13.43
C ILE A 29 4.51 -12.12 -12.04
N ASP A 30 5.75 -11.65 -11.87
CA ASP A 30 6.44 -11.69 -10.59
C ASP A 30 5.74 -10.82 -9.53
N ILE A 31 5.97 -11.16 -8.26
CA ILE A 31 5.24 -10.54 -7.15
C ILE A 31 5.50 -9.04 -7.01
N ARG A 32 6.73 -8.59 -7.31
CA ARG A 32 7.10 -7.16 -7.23
C ARG A 32 6.35 -6.38 -8.30
N THR A 33 6.30 -6.88 -9.53
CA THR A 33 5.52 -6.28 -10.62
C THR A 33 4.02 -6.24 -10.27
N LYS A 34 3.47 -7.32 -9.69
CA LYS A 34 2.07 -7.31 -9.22
C LYS A 34 1.80 -6.22 -8.18
N TYR A 35 2.71 -6.02 -7.21
CA TYR A 35 2.56 -4.95 -6.23
C TYR A 35 2.58 -3.56 -6.87
N LEU A 36 3.46 -3.29 -7.83
CA LEU A 36 3.50 -2.02 -8.55
C LEU A 36 2.22 -1.76 -9.35
N LEU A 37 1.72 -2.78 -10.06
CA LEU A 37 0.45 -2.70 -10.79
C LEU A 37 -0.73 -2.46 -9.84
N SER A 38 -0.78 -3.19 -8.73
CA SER A 38 -1.83 -3.03 -7.72
C SER A 38 -1.76 -1.66 -7.03
N LEU A 39 -0.57 -1.14 -6.78
CA LEU A 39 -0.33 0.21 -6.27
C LEU A 39 -0.90 1.24 -7.25
N ALA A 40 -0.46 1.21 -8.51
CA ALA A 40 -0.91 2.15 -9.53
C ALA A 40 -2.42 2.13 -9.73
N ASN A 41 -3.02 0.95 -9.79
CA ASN A 41 -4.46 0.78 -9.89
C ASN A 41 -5.19 1.33 -8.65
N ALA A 42 -4.65 1.11 -7.45
CA ALA A 42 -5.21 1.65 -6.22
C ALA A 42 -5.14 3.19 -6.17
N VAL A 43 -4.08 3.81 -6.70
CA VAL A 43 -3.98 5.28 -6.83
C VAL A 43 -5.03 5.79 -7.81
N GLY A 44 -5.18 5.17 -8.99
CA GLY A 44 -6.22 5.54 -9.95
C GLY A 44 -7.64 5.43 -9.40
N ALA A 45 -7.88 4.47 -8.49
CA ALA A 45 -9.15 4.30 -7.79
C ALA A 45 -9.29 5.16 -6.52
N ARG A 46 -8.35 6.07 -6.23
CA ARG A 46 -8.26 6.86 -4.98
C ARG A 46 -8.33 6.02 -3.69
N ARG A 47 -7.89 4.76 -3.75
CA ARG A 47 -7.83 3.82 -2.62
C ARG A 47 -6.50 3.94 -1.88
N PHE A 48 -6.20 5.13 -1.35
CA PHE A 48 -4.86 5.43 -0.82
C PHE A 48 -4.40 4.50 0.30
N ARG A 49 -5.30 4.02 1.18
CA ARG A 49 -4.94 2.99 2.18
C ARG A 49 -4.46 1.68 1.54
N GLN A 50 -5.08 1.25 0.44
CA GLN A 50 -4.60 0.08 -0.30
C GLN A 50 -3.27 0.40 -0.96
N ALA A 51 -3.18 1.54 -1.67
CA ALA A 51 -1.96 1.94 -2.37
C ALA A 51 -0.76 2.00 -1.42
N THR A 52 -0.93 2.54 -0.21
CA THR A 52 0.11 2.57 0.83
C THR A 52 0.60 1.17 1.18
N ARG A 53 -0.29 0.20 1.40
CA ARG A 53 0.13 -1.19 1.69
C ARG A 53 0.88 -1.81 0.53
N GLU A 54 0.42 -1.57 -0.69
CA GLU A 54 1.09 -2.09 -1.89
C GLU A 54 2.47 -1.45 -2.10
N LEU A 55 2.68 -0.18 -1.71
CA LEU A 55 4.00 0.45 -1.68
C LEU A 55 4.93 -0.26 -0.70
N VAL A 56 4.48 -0.50 0.54
CA VAL A 56 5.29 -1.19 1.55
C VAL A 56 5.69 -2.59 1.07
N LYS A 57 4.75 -3.33 0.46
CA LYS A 57 5.00 -4.66 -0.11
C LYS A 57 5.95 -4.60 -1.30
N ALA A 58 5.75 -3.67 -2.24
CA ALA A 58 6.62 -3.50 -3.40
C ALA A 58 8.07 -3.20 -2.98
N TYR A 59 8.25 -2.26 -2.05
CA TYR A 59 9.58 -1.90 -1.53
C TYR A 59 10.26 -3.09 -0.84
N ALA A 60 9.53 -3.81 0.02
CA ALA A 60 10.01 -5.02 0.67
C ALA A 60 10.36 -6.14 -0.34
N ALA A 61 9.62 -6.22 -1.45
CA ALA A 61 9.84 -7.18 -2.53
C ALA A 61 10.98 -6.80 -3.50
N GLY A 62 11.69 -5.69 -3.27
CA GLY A 62 12.86 -5.35 -4.06
C GLY A 62 12.75 -4.04 -4.83
N THR A 63 11.58 -3.39 -4.92
CA THR A 63 11.46 -2.10 -5.60
C THR A 63 12.38 -1.07 -4.94
N THR A 64 13.06 -0.28 -5.78
CA THR A 64 13.97 0.79 -5.39
C THR A 64 13.25 2.13 -5.30
N ILE A 65 13.82 3.10 -4.58
CA ILE A 65 13.29 4.47 -4.57
C ILE A 65 13.30 5.08 -5.96
N ARG A 66 14.29 4.77 -6.81
CA ARG A 66 14.35 5.25 -8.20
C ARG A 66 13.17 4.75 -9.05
N GLU A 67 12.81 3.46 -8.92
CA GLU A 67 11.61 2.94 -9.60
C GLU A 67 10.32 3.60 -9.07
N LEU A 68 10.26 3.90 -7.76
CA LEU A 68 9.15 4.65 -7.18
C LEU A 68 9.13 6.10 -7.69
N ASP A 69 10.28 6.77 -7.82
CA ASP A 69 10.38 8.12 -8.38
C ASP A 69 9.72 8.18 -9.77
N GLU A 70 10.07 7.22 -10.65
CA GLU A 70 9.46 7.09 -11.97
C GLU A 70 7.95 6.84 -11.90
N LEU A 71 7.51 5.95 -11.01
CA LEU A 71 6.09 5.66 -10.84
C LEU A 71 5.28 6.87 -10.33
N PHE A 72 5.82 7.65 -9.39
CA PHE A 72 5.17 8.87 -8.91
C PHE A 72 5.14 9.95 -9.99
N MET A 73 6.17 10.06 -10.84
CA MET A 73 6.11 10.92 -12.03
C MET A 73 5.00 10.47 -13.00
N LEU A 74 4.80 9.17 -13.19
CA LEU A 74 3.69 8.65 -13.99
C LEU A 74 2.32 9.00 -13.39
N PHE A 75 2.18 9.07 -12.06
CA PHE A 75 0.93 9.55 -11.44
C PHE A 75 0.67 11.02 -11.75
N VAL A 76 1.70 11.87 -11.65
CA VAL A 76 1.59 13.28 -12.03
C VAL A 76 1.19 13.41 -13.50
N TRP A 77 1.81 12.64 -14.40
CA TRP A 77 1.51 12.65 -15.83
C TRP A 77 0.07 12.20 -16.12
N ASN A 78 -0.35 11.06 -15.55
CA ASN A 78 -1.64 10.43 -15.89
C ASN A 78 -2.85 11.09 -15.23
N GLN A 79 -2.68 11.70 -14.06
CA GLN A 79 -3.79 12.30 -13.29
C GLN A 79 -3.78 13.83 -13.34
N GLY A 80 -2.64 14.43 -13.72
CA GLY A 80 -2.41 15.86 -13.69
C GLY A 80 -1.79 16.34 -12.38
N ALA A 81 -0.96 17.39 -12.47
CA ALA A 81 -0.23 17.92 -11.31
C ALA A 81 -1.14 18.48 -10.20
N GLY A 82 -2.28 19.08 -10.57
CA GLY A 82 -3.24 19.61 -9.59
C GLY A 82 -3.88 18.51 -8.74
N GLU A 83 -4.38 17.46 -9.39
CA GLU A 83 -4.94 16.27 -8.73
C GLU A 83 -3.89 15.57 -7.88
N PHE A 84 -2.66 15.43 -8.39
CA PHE A 84 -1.57 14.84 -7.61
C PHE A 84 -1.32 15.65 -6.33
N ALA A 85 -1.21 16.97 -6.44
CA ALA A 85 -0.94 17.83 -5.29
C ALA A 85 -2.08 17.83 -4.26
N SER A 86 -3.34 17.76 -4.71
CA SER A 86 -4.51 17.81 -3.82
C SER A 86 -4.87 16.46 -3.21
N GLU A 87 -4.69 15.35 -3.94
CA GLU A 87 -5.14 14.02 -3.50
C GLU A 87 -3.98 13.13 -3.06
N VAL A 88 -2.93 13.02 -3.89
CA VAL A 88 -1.79 12.12 -3.60
C VAL A 88 -0.85 12.77 -2.57
N GLY A 89 -0.54 14.05 -2.72
CA GLY A 89 0.37 14.80 -1.84
C GLY A 89 0.04 14.68 -0.34
N PRO A 90 -1.20 14.92 0.11
CA PRO A 90 -1.57 14.78 1.53
C PRO A 90 -1.86 13.32 1.95
N SER A 91 -1.74 12.34 1.05
CA SER A 91 -2.12 10.96 1.33
C SER A 91 -1.08 10.20 2.17
N PRO A 92 -1.49 9.14 2.91
CA PRO A 92 -0.56 8.25 3.58
C PRO A 92 0.38 7.51 2.61
N LEU A 93 0.01 7.39 1.32
CA LEU A 93 0.88 6.80 0.30
C LEU A 93 2.11 7.68 0.07
N PHE A 94 1.92 8.98 -0.12
CA PHE A 94 3.02 9.90 -0.38
C PHE A 94 3.91 10.06 0.86
N ALA A 95 3.31 10.09 2.06
CA ALA A 95 4.06 10.07 3.31
C ALA A 95 4.96 8.82 3.45
N ALA A 96 4.46 7.63 3.09
CA ALA A 96 5.26 6.40 3.12
C ALA A 96 6.43 6.44 2.11
N TYR A 97 6.17 6.93 0.91
CA TYR A 97 7.21 7.13 -0.11
C TYR A 97 8.29 8.11 0.36
N GLN A 98 7.91 9.26 0.91
CA GLN A 98 8.85 10.27 1.40
C GLN A 98 9.71 9.72 2.56
N LEU A 99 9.11 9.03 3.53
CA LEU A 99 9.87 8.39 4.61
C LEU A 99 10.94 7.44 4.07
N ALA A 100 10.55 6.55 3.14
CA ALA A 100 11.48 5.58 2.56
C ALA A 100 12.65 6.28 1.85
N LYS A 101 12.33 7.33 1.08
CA LYS A 101 13.30 8.14 0.33
C LYS A 101 14.26 8.90 1.26
N GLU A 102 13.75 9.48 2.35
CA GLU A 102 14.57 10.19 3.35
C GLU A 102 15.51 9.25 4.09
N MET A 103 15.02 8.09 4.52
CA MET A 103 15.84 7.10 5.22
C MET A 103 16.93 6.50 4.31
N GLU A 104 16.62 6.22 3.04
CA GLU A 104 17.60 5.73 2.06
C GLU A 104 18.67 6.80 1.80
N LYS A 105 18.28 8.07 1.63
CA LYS A 105 19.21 9.20 1.52
C LYS A 105 20.09 9.37 2.76
N GLY A 106 19.56 9.05 3.94
CA GLY A 106 20.29 9.03 5.21
C GLY A 106 21.21 7.81 5.38
N GLY A 107 21.30 6.91 4.41
CA GLY A 107 22.16 5.72 4.46
C GLY A 107 21.58 4.56 5.28
N SER A 108 20.28 4.58 5.59
CA SER A 108 19.63 3.48 6.29
C SER A 108 19.63 2.21 5.44
N ALA A 109 19.93 1.06 6.06
CA ALA A 109 19.79 -0.23 5.40
C ALA A 109 18.31 -0.50 5.03
N LYS A 110 18.10 -1.21 3.91
CA LYS A 110 16.77 -1.47 3.35
C LYS A 110 15.84 -2.15 4.35
N GLU A 111 16.36 -3.08 5.14
CA GLU A 111 15.62 -3.83 6.15
C GLU A 111 15.05 -2.90 7.22
N MET A 112 15.85 -1.91 7.67
CA MET A 112 15.38 -0.90 8.63
C MET A 112 14.28 -0.03 8.05
N ILE A 113 14.39 0.34 6.77
CA ILE A 113 13.36 1.11 6.07
C ILE A 113 12.06 0.31 5.99
N VAL A 114 12.14 -0.97 5.61
CA VAL A 114 10.98 -1.87 5.53
C VAL A 114 10.29 -2.01 6.89
N GLU A 115 11.04 -2.19 7.98
CA GLU A 115 10.45 -2.30 9.31
C GLU A 115 9.77 -1.01 9.77
N GLU A 116 10.38 0.14 9.51
CA GLU A 116 9.75 1.42 9.85
C GLU A 116 8.51 1.69 8.99
N LEU A 117 8.53 1.32 7.71
CA LEU A 117 7.37 1.38 6.83
C LEU A 117 6.24 0.46 7.32
N LYS A 118 6.52 -0.77 7.72
CA LYS A 118 5.50 -1.67 8.28
C LYS A 118 4.91 -1.12 9.58
N LYS A 119 5.76 -0.56 10.45
CA LYS A 119 5.33 0.02 11.72
C LYS A 119 4.41 1.23 11.51
N ARG A 120 4.78 2.14 10.61
CA ARG A 120 4.04 3.38 10.38
C ARG A 120 2.95 3.27 9.33
N PHE A 121 3.01 2.31 8.41
CA PHE A 121 2.13 2.25 7.26
C PHE A 121 1.66 0.83 6.91
N GLY A 122 1.93 -0.14 7.78
CA GLY A 122 1.43 -1.51 7.65
C GLY A 122 -0.03 -1.66 8.09
N GLU A 123 -0.53 -2.89 8.01
CA GLU A 123 -1.93 -3.24 8.27
C GLU A 123 -2.40 -2.97 9.70
N THR A 124 -1.47 -2.81 10.64
CA THR A 124 -1.73 -2.50 12.04
C THR A 124 -1.90 -1.00 12.31
N ASN A 125 -1.51 -0.11 11.38
CA ASN A 125 -1.67 1.33 11.53
C ASN A 125 -3.15 1.73 11.33
N PRO A 126 -3.81 2.49 12.22
CA PRO A 126 -5.21 2.91 12.07
C PRO A 126 -5.54 3.69 10.79
N GLN A 127 -4.59 4.46 10.26
CA GLN A 127 -4.74 5.26 9.04
C GLN A 127 -4.67 4.41 7.76
N VAL A 128 -4.16 3.19 7.85
CA VAL A 128 -3.94 2.30 6.69
C VAL A 128 -4.65 0.95 6.84
N GLY A 129 -4.90 0.52 8.07
CA GLY A 129 -5.45 -0.78 8.42
C GLY A 129 -6.87 -1.00 7.91
N THR A 130 -7.23 -2.27 7.79
CA THR A 130 -8.57 -2.71 7.36
C THR A 130 -9.46 -3.06 8.56
N ALA A 131 -8.90 -3.13 9.77
CA ALA A 131 -9.60 -3.43 11.00
C ALA A 131 -10.47 -2.23 11.44
N PHE A 132 -11.77 -2.48 11.64
CA PHE A 132 -12.66 -1.50 12.26
C PHE A 132 -12.31 -1.41 13.75
N ARG A 133 -11.94 -0.21 14.22
CA ARG A 133 -11.92 0.10 15.65
C ARG A 133 -13.12 1.00 15.92
N PRO A 134 -14.08 0.60 16.76
CA PRO A 134 -15.10 1.54 17.24
C PRO A 134 -14.37 2.71 17.88
N SER A 135 -14.69 3.94 17.49
CA SER A 135 -14.27 5.12 18.24
C SER A 135 -14.76 4.94 19.68
N GLU A 136 -13.87 5.04 20.67
CA GLU A 136 -14.29 5.25 22.04
C GLU A 136 -15.17 6.50 22.02
N ARG A 137 -16.48 6.32 22.25
CA ARG A 137 -17.33 7.45 22.59
C ARG A 137 -16.71 8.01 23.87
N SER A 138 -16.25 9.25 23.83
CA SER A 138 -16.07 10.00 25.06
C SER A 138 -17.47 10.20 25.62
N ASP A 139 -17.89 9.31 26.51
CA ASP A 139 -19.04 9.57 27.36
C ASP A 139 -18.67 10.78 28.22
N LYS A 140 -19.23 11.94 27.83
CA LYS A 140 -19.36 13.13 28.67
C LYS A 140 -20.78 13.20 29.16
#